data_AF-A0A352GQD8-F1
#
_entry.id   AF-A0A352GQD8-F1
#
_cell.length_a   1.000
_cell.length_b   1.000
_cell.length_c   1.000
_cell.angle_alpha   90.00
_cell.angle_beta   90.00
_cell.angle_gamma   90.00
#
_symmetry.space_group_name_H-M   'P 1'
#
loop_
_entity.id
_entity.type
_entity.pdbx_description
1 polymer ?
#
loop_
_entity_poly.entity_id
_entity_poly.type
_entity_poly.pdbx_seq_one_letter_code
_entity_poly.pdbx_strand_id
1 'polypeptide(L)' 'LTNLRPQDMLPALSAGDIDAYNTWEPHVSNGVKAMGAKVVELDTKGIYAETFNIVVMKSYLKDNPEL' A
#
# COMPACT_ATOMS: atom_id res chain seq x y z
N LEU A 1 13.46 -3.68 6.48
CA LEU A 1 12.18 -3.04 6.14
C LEU A 1 12.47 -1.58 5.85
N THR A 2 12.21 -1.13 4.63
CA THR A 2 12.47 0.25 4.19
C THR A 2 11.13 0.93 3.95
N ASN A 3 10.92 2.10 4.56
CA ASN A 3 9.69 2.87 4.36
C ASN A 3 9.86 3.74 3.12
N LEU A 4 9.16 3.39 2.04
CA LEU A 4 9.12 4.15 0.80
C LEU A 4 7.73 4.76 0.64
N ARG A 5 7.65 5.92 -0.02
CA ARG A 5 6.36 6.43 -0.47
C ARG A 5 5.85 5.51 -1.59
N PRO A 6 4.54 5.29 -1.74
CA PRO A 6 4.00 4.39 -2.76
C PRO A 6 4.52 4.67 -4.18
N GLN A 7 4.67 5.94 -4.55
CA GLN A 7 5.18 6.35 -5.87
C GLN A 7 6.66 5.99 -6.11
N ASP A 8 7.44 5.75 -5.05
CA ASP A 8 8.86 5.41 -5.15
C ASP A 8 9.08 3.89 -5.17
N MET A 9 8.08 3.08 -4.81
CA MET A 9 8.22 1.62 -4.69
C MET A 9 8.49 0.94 -6.04
N LEU A 10 7.78 1.31 -7.10
CA LEU A 10 7.98 0.72 -8.44
C LEU A 10 9.36 1.08 -9.03
N PRO A 11 9.82 2.34 -9.01
CA PRO A 11 11.19 2.66 -9.39
C PRO A 11 12.24 1.87 -8.60
N ALA A 12 12.09 1.75 -7.28
CA ALA A 12 13.01 0.99 -6.43
C ALA A 12 13.02 -0.50 -6.79
N LEU A 13 11.86 -1.11 -7.03
CA LEU A 13 11.76 -2.50 -7.49
C LEU A 13 12.42 -2.68 -8.86
N SER A 14 12.17 -1.76 -9.80
CA SER A 14 12.77 -1.84 -11.14
C SER A 14 14.29 -1.65 -11.13
N ALA A 15 14.84 -0.91 -10.16
CA ALA A 15 16.27 -0.72 -9.97
C ALA A 15 16.94 -1.89 -9.26
N GLY A 16 16.16 -2.78 -8.62
CA GLY A 16 16.68 -3.87 -7.79
C GLY A 16 17.07 -3.43 -6.37
N ASP A 17 16.63 -2.25 -5.93
CA ASP A 17 16.89 -1.73 -4.58
C ASP A 17 16.03 -2.42 -3.52
N ILE A 18 14.91 -3.01 -3.94
CA ILE A 18 14.01 -3.84 -3.12
C ILE A 18 13.60 -5.08 -3.90
N ASP A 19 13.34 -6.18 -3.19
CA ASP A 19 12.89 -7.44 -3.80
C ASP A 19 11.36 -7.55 -3.91
N ALA A 20 10.63 -6.82 -3.06
CA ALA A 20 9.17 -6.82 -3.00
C ALA A 20 8.64 -5.55 -2.29
N TYR A 21 7.38 -5.21 -2.55
CA TYR A 21 6.65 -4.21 -1.79
C TYR A 21 5.20 -4.65 -1.55
N ASN A 22 4.58 -4.08 -0.50
CA ASN A 22 3.16 -4.24 -0.19
C ASN A 22 2.54 -2.83 -0.16
N THR A 23 1.44 -2.65 -0.89
CA THR A 23 0.75 -1.37 -1.05
C THR A 23 -0.66 -1.61 -1.59
N TRP A 24 -1.42 -0.54 -1.79
CA TRP A 24 -2.82 -0.57 -2.23
C TRP A 24 -3.01 -0.19 -3.70
N GLU A 25 -4.20 -0.44 -4.23
CA GLU A 25 -4.56 -0.06 -5.60
C GLU A 25 -4.72 1.46 -5.76
N PRO A 26 -4.28 2.07 -6.88
CA PRO A 26 -3.88 1.41 -8.13
C PRO A 26 -2.37 1.11 -8.23
N HIS A 27 -1.59 1.22 -7.15
CA HIS A 27 -0.13 1.08 -7.22
C HIS A 27 0.30 -0.35 -7.61
N VAL A 28 -0.40 -1.37 -7.09
CA VAL A 28 -0.16 -2.78 -7.42
C VAL A 28 -0.42 -3.04 -8.91
N SER A 29 -1.63 -2.74 -9.39
CA SER A 29 -1.99 -2.93 -10.82
C SER A 29 -1.08 -2.14 -11.78
N ASN A 30 -0.66 -0.93 -11.41
CA ASN A 30 0.31 -0.15 -12.19
C ASN A 30 1.68 -0.82 -12.24
N GLY A 31 2.14 -1.41 -11.15
CA GLY A 31 3.41 -2.15 -11.09
C GLY A 31 3.39 -3.38 -12.00
N VAL A 32 2.33 -4.18 -11.92
CA VAL A 32 2.12 -5.34 -12.81
C VAL A 32 2.08 -4.90 -14.27
N LYS A 33 1.34 -3.84 -14.59
CA LYS A 33 1.26 -3.28 -15.94
C LYS A 33 2.62 -2.80 -16.48
N ALA A 34 3.43 -2.16 -15.62
CA ALA A 34 4.72 -1.59 -16.03
C ALA A 34 5.82 -2.65 -16.21
N MET A 35 5.83 -3.69 -15.36
CA MET A 35 6.91 -4.68 -15.31
C MET A 35 6.58 -5.99 -16.02
N GLY A 36 5.30 -6.26 -16.29
CA GLY A 36 4.83 -7.45 -17.00
C GLY A 36 5.35 -8.74 -16.36
N ALA A 37 5.93 -9.63 -17.16
CA ALA A 37 6.44 -10.93 -16.72
C ALA A 37 7.63 -10.88 -15.74
N LYS A 38 8.19 -9.70 -15.45
CA LYS A 38 9.29 -9.54 -14.48
C LYS A 38 8.82 -9.52 -13.02
N VAL A 39 7.52 -9.42 -12.80
CA VAL A 39 6.92 -9.38 -11.47
C VAL A 39 5.78 -10.37 -11.39
N VAL A 40 5.43 -10.77 -10.17
CA VAL A 40 4.24 -11.56 -9.87
C VAL A 40 3.53 -10.91 -8.71
N GLU A 41 2.22 -10.73 -8.85
CA GLU A 41 1.36 -10.34 -7.74
C GLU A 41 1.07 -11.59 -6.89
N LEU A 42 1.23 -11.47 -5.57
CA LEU A 42 0.85 -12.54 -4.65
C LEU A 42 -0.64 -12.43 -4.36
N ASP A 43 -1.41 -13.45 -4.77
CA ASP A 43 -2.84 -13.54 -4.42
C ASP A 43 -2.98 -13.74 -2.90
N THR A 44 -3.47 -12.70 -2.25
CA THR A 44 -3.66 -12.67 -0.79
C THR A 44 -5.12 -12.87 -0.38
N LYS A 45 -6.02 -13.16 -1.33
CA LYS A 45 -7.45 -13.29 -1.07
C LYS A 45 -7.74 -14.33 0.00
N GLY A 46 -8.40 -13.89 1.08
CA GLY A 46 -8.77 -14.75 2.21
C GLY A 46 -7.63 -15.09 3.17
N ILE A 47 -6.42 -14.58 2.93
CA ILE A 47 -5.24 -14.76 3.80
C ILE A 47 -4.86 -13.44 4.47
N TYR A 48 -4.80 -12.36 3.68
CA TYR A 48 -4.41 -11.04 4.15
C TYR A 48 -5.33 -9.98 3.55
N ALA A 49 -5.69 -8.99 4.36
CA ALA A 49 -6.44 -7.82 3.94
C ALA A 49 -5.84 -6.59 4.63
N GLU A 50 -5.41 -5.62 3.83
CA GLU A 50 -4.95 -4.33 4.36
C GLU A 50 -6.17 -3.55 4.89
N THR A 51 -6.08 -3.04 6.12
CA THR A 51 -7.19 -2.31 6.75
C THR A 51 -7.05 -0.81 6.51
N PHE A 52 -8.11 -0.19 6.00
CA PHE A 52 -8.23 1.27 5.91
C PHE A 52 -9.19 1.76 6.98
N ASN A 53 -8.65 2.42 8.01
CA ASN A 53 -9.44 2.87 9.15
C ASN A 53 -9.71 4.37 9.05
N ILE A 54 -10.96 4.76 9.23
CA ILE A 54 -11.32 6.15 9.51
C ILE A 54 -11.12 6.35 11.01
N VAL A 55 -10.18 7.22 11.36
CA VAL A 55 -9.84 7.50 12.76
C VAL A 55 -9.88 9.00 13.02
N VAL A 56 -10.33 9.36 14.22
CA VAL A 56 -10.40 10.74 14.69
C VAL A 56 -9.66 10.88 16.01
N MET A 57 -9.19 12.08 16.30
CA MET A 57 -8.57 12.38 17.58
C MET A 57 -9.60 12.31 18.70
N LYS A 58 -9.21 11.79 19.86
CA LYS A 58 -10.11 11.73 21.04
C LYS A 58 -10.59 13.11 21.47
N SER A 59 -9.75 14.13 21.35
CA SER A 59 -10.13 15.52 21.64
C SER A 59 -11.23 16.00 20.70
N TYR A 60 -11.13 15.68 19.40
CA TYR A 60 -12.13 16.06 18.42
C TYR A 60 -13.52 15.50 18.76
N LEU A 61 -13.62 14.20 19.12
CA LEU A 61 -14.89 13.61 19.57
C LEU A 61 -15.43 14.25 20.85
N LYS A 62 -14.56 14.60 21.79
CA LYS A 62 -14.96 15.25 23.04
C LYS A 62 -15.53 16.65 22.80
N ASP A 63 -14.94 17.39 21.86
CA ASP A 63 -15.31 18.77 21.54
C ASP A 63 -16.50 18.85 20.58
N ASN A 64 -16.88 17.75 19.92
CA ASN A 64 -18.02 17.63 19.00
C ASN A 64 -18.89 16.42 19.38
N PRO A 65 -19.59 16.44 20.53
CA PRO A 65 -20.31 15.27 21.09
C PRO A 65 -21.53 14.80 20.28
N GLU A 66 -21.96 15.57 19.27
CA GLU A 66 -23.04 15.23 18.35
C GLU A 66 -22.62 14.29 17.20
N LEU A 67 -21.32 14.05 17.04
CA LEU A 67 -20.73 13.07 16.11
C LEU A 67 -20.52 11.72 16.79
#